data_AF-A0A9W9HXN3-F1
#
_entry.id   AF-A0A9W9HXN3-F1
#
_cell.length_a   1.000
_cell.length_b   1.000
_cell.length_c   1.000
_cell.angle_alpha   90.00
_cell.angle_beta   90.00
_cell.angle_gamma   90.00
#
_symmetry.space_group_name_H-M   'P 1'
#
loop_
_entity.id
_entity.type
_entity.pdbx_description
1 polymer ?
#
loop_
_entity_poly.entity_id
_entity_poly.type
_entity_poly.pdbx_seq_one_letter_code
_entity_poly.pdbx_strand_id
1 'polypeptide(L)'
;MADSEERAYNEADILAAVQHDSRSNAIIIVTAVFLGISLASVLLRCFVRTRIVRAFGWDDIMMLVAMTLNLGFAICGILGAKYGMGRKLAYFYAYPDHLHLALLCWWLGQIFYVVTCVVAKISIMITLLRITIDRVHAWILYAAMSLATAVGVIFLFFTIFQCHPVEYFWNQNSQATSHGSCVEKKTLIGIAYLYSVGAAVTDLTIGLLPVALIWDLRMNRRTKAAIAGILGIGCLASAAVIVRIPFVHRYQDTEFFYDTYQISIWSNVEAGLGITAGCLTTFRPLIRFLRDGSSVSPSRNRTPGSFPLSSTVAQGFHRSSRSKMGDRDDVDHVWTGTDNDDYHGVTTTIMGSQSLKPTSSSEEDLNPISYDNYSNHGWKVERSVRVSVQDS
;
A
#
# COMPACT_ATOMS: atom_id res chain seq x y z
N MET A 1 -31.45 7.82 58.15
CA MET A 1 -31.37 9.14 57.47
C MET A 1 -30.11 9.22 56.62
N ALA A 2 -28.91 8.97 57.17
CA ALA A 2 -27.68 8.83 56.38
C ALA A 2 -27.77 7.71 55.31
N ASP A 3 -28.26 6.53 55.67
CA ASP A 3 -28.40 5.37 54.76
C ASP A 3 -29.45 5.60 53.63
N SER A 4 -30.45 6.46 53.87
CA SER A 4 -31.46 6.83 52.86
C SER A 4 -30.98 7.94 51.93
N GLU A 5 -30.19 8.89 52.44
CA GLU A 5 -29.52 9.92 51.61
C GLU A 5 -28.41 9.31 50.76
N GLU A 6 -27.63 8.37 51.29
CA GLU A 6 -26.60 7.64 50.55
C GLU A 6 -27.20 6.77 49.44
N ARG A 7 -28.34 6.10 49.71
CA ARG A 7 -29.07 5.34 48.70
C ARG A 7 -29.71 6.24 47.62
N ALA A 8 -30.25 7.39 48.00
CA ALA A 8 -30.82 8.36 47.04
C ALA A 8 -29.75 9.07 46.19
N TYR A 9 -28.58 9.36 46.78
CA TYR A 9 -27.42 9.89 46.07
C TYR A 9 -26.89 8.88 45.04
N ASN A 10 -26.78 7.60 45.44
CA ASN A 10 -26.40 6.51 44.55
C ASN A 10 -27.42 6.29 43.41
N GLU A 11 -28.72 6.38 43.67
CA GLU A 11 -29.75 6.31 42.62
C GLU A 11 -29.68 7.49 41.64
N ALA A 12 -29.47 8.71 42.13
CA ALA A 12 -29.32 9.89 41.27
C ALA A 12 -28.07 9.79 40.37
N ASP A 13 -26.96 9.27 40.91
CA ASP A 13 -25.74 9.02 40.14
C ASP A 13 -25.90 7.87 39.13
N ILE A 14 -26.66 6.82 39.47
CA ILE A 14 -27.01 5.75 38.53
C ILE A 14 -27.87 6.31 37.39
N LEU A 15 -28.89 7.13 37.69
CA LEU A 15 -29.75 7.75 36.67
C LEU A 15 -28.97 8.72 35.78
N ALA A 16 -28.08 9.53 36.35
CA ALA A 16 -27.20 10.41 35.59
C ALA A 16 -26.20 9.63 34.72
N ALA A 17 -25.69 8.48 35.20
CA ALA A 17 -24.82 7.59 34.45
C ALA A 17 -25.55 6.85 33.32
N VAL A 18 -26.82 6.52 33.49
CA VAL A 18 -27.68 5.91 32.46
C VAL A 18 -28.01 6.90 31.35
N GLN A 19 -28.20 8.19 31.68
CA GLN A 19 -28.58 9.24 30.73
C GLN A 19 -27.40 9.72 29.85
N HIS A 20 -26.15 9.56 30.31
CA HIS A 20 -24.99 10.18 29.67
C HIS A 20 -24.33 9.32 28.56
N ASP A 21 -25.05 9.10 27.46
CA ASP A 21 -24.65 8.22 26.34
C ASP A 21 -23.62 8.79 25.35
N SER A 22 -23.18 10.04 25.55
CA SER A 22 -22.36 10.77 24.57
C SER A 22 -21.06 10.07 24.17
N ARG A 23 -20.42 9.33 25.09
CA ARG A 23 -19.13 8.67 24.86
C ARG A 23 -19.26 7.35 24.10
N SER A 24 -20.26 6.53 24.44
CA SER A 24 -20.57 5.30 23.72
C SER A 24 -20.95 5.62 22.26
N ASN A 25 -21.77 6.65 22.07
CA ASN A 25 -22.11 7.15 20.74
C ASN A 25 -20.87 7.61 19.95
N ALA A 26 -19.92 8.29 20.61
CA ALA A 26 -18.67 8.69 19.97
C ALA A 26 -17.84 7.48 19.49
N ILE A 27 -17.75 6.41 20.28
CA ILE A 27 -17.06 5.17 19.87
C ILE A 27 -17.73 4.60 18.61
N ILE A 28 -19.06 4.50 18.59
CA ILE A 28 -19.81 3.93 17.45
C ILE A 28 -19.60 4.78 16.19
N ILE A 29 -19.74 6.10 16.30
CA ILE A 29 -19.60 7.01 15.15
C ILE A 29 -18.19 6.94 14.57
N VAL A 30 -17.15 7.02 15.41
CA VAL A 30 -15.76 6.94 14.96
C VAL A 30 -15.49 5.58 14.30
N THR A 31 -15.91 4.50 14.95
CA THR A 31 -15.73 3.13 14.42
C THR A 31 -16.37 2.99 13.04
N ALA A 32 -17.62 3.44 12.87
CA ALA A 32 -18.34 3.36 11.61
C ALA A 32 -17.67 4.18 10.49
N VAL A 33 -17.20 5.40 10.80
CA VAL A 33 -16.54 6.29 9.83
C VAL A 33 -15.21 5.68 9.35
N PHE A 34 -14.33 5.28 10.28
CA PHE A 34 -13.02 4.71 9.92
C PHE A 34 -13.14 3.33 9.28
N LEU A 35 -14.13 2.52 9.68
CA LEU A 35 -14.45 1.27 9.00
C LEU A 35 -14.90 1.52 7.56
N GLY A 36 -15.77 2.50 7.33
CA GLY A 36 -16.23 2.87 5.99
C GLY A 36 -15.09 3.34 5.09
N ILE A 37 -14.20 4.20 5.60
CA ILE A 37 -13.05 4.72 4.86
C ILE A 37 -12.05 3.60 4.52
N SER A 38 -11.73 2.74 5.49
CA SER A 38 -10.81 1.62 5.28
C SER A 38 -11.38 0.60 4.31
N LEU A 39 -12.67 0.24 4.42
CA LEU A 39 -13.35 -0.67 3.49
C LEU A 39 -13.34 -0.12 2.06
N ALA A 40 -13.72 1.15 1.87
CA ALA A 40 -13.71 1.79 0.57
C ALA A 40 -12.30 1.81 -0.05
N SER A 41 -11.27 2.06 0.76
CA SER A 41 -9.87 2.06 0.32
C SER A 41 -9.38 0.68 -0.12
N VAL A 42 -9.75 -0.38 0.60
CA VAL A 42 -9.39 -1.77 0.25
C VAL A 42 -10.14 -2.23 -1.00
N LEU A 43 -11.42 -1.90 -1.14
CA LEU A 43 -12.18 -2.19 -2.36
C LEU A 43 -11.57 -1.50 -3.59
N LEU A 44 -11.20 -0.23 -3.43
CA LEU A 44 -10.50 0.51 -4.48
C LEU A 44 -9.14 -0.13 -4.82
N ARG A 45 -8.37 -0.56 -3.81
CA ARG A 45 -7.12 -1.30 -4.00
C ARG A 45 -7.34 -2.58 -4.81
N CYS A 46 -8.33 -3.39 -4.45
CA CYS A 46 -8.65 -4.63 -5.14
C CYS A 46 -9.08 -4.37 -6.59
N PHE A 47 -9.93 -3.38 -6.81
CA PHE A 47 -10.34 -2.98 -8.17
C PHE A 47 -9.13 -2.60 -9.03
N VAL A 48 -8.25 -1.76 -8.51
CA VAL A 48 -7.04 -1.31 -9.20
C VAL A 48 -6.10 -2.49 -9.51
N ARG A 49 -5.82 -3.34 -8.53
CA ARG A 49 -4.88 -4.46 -8.68
C ARG A 49 -5.40 -5.54 -9.63
N THR A 50 -6.69 -5.83 -9.59
CA THR A 50 -7.31 -6.87 -10.42
C THR A 50 -7.60 -6.37 -11.83
N ARG A 51 -8.20 -5.18 -11.98
CA ARG A 51 -8.66 -4.69 -13.30
C ARG A 51 -7.64 -3.87 -14.06
N ILE A 52 -6.88 -3.02 -13.37
CA ILE A 52 -5.99 -2.04 -14.02
C ILE A 52 -4.57 -2.60 -14.12
N VAL A 53 -3.99 -3.00 -12.99
CA VAL A 53 -2.61 -3.51 -12.94
C VAL A 53 -2.55 -4.98 -13.36
N ARG A 54 -3.65 -5.73 -13.20
CA ARG A 54 -3.75 -7.17 -13.49
C ARG A 54 -2.65 -8.00 -12.83
N ALA A 55 -2.23 -7.60 -11.64
CA ALA A 55 -1.21 -8.28 -10.86
C ALA A 55 -1.65 -8.32 -9.40
N PHE A 56 -2.32 -9.41 -9.04
CA PHE A 56 -2.75 -9.67 -7.66
C PHE A 56 -1.59 -10.32 -6.90
N GLY A 57 -1.10 -9.66 -5.86
CA GLY A 57 0.03 -10.12 -5.06
C GLY A 57 -0.40 -10.76 -3.74
N TRP A 58 0.54 -11.45 -3.09
CA TRP A 58 0.39 -11.90 -1.70
C TRP A 58 0.17 -10.71 -0.74
N ASP A 59 0.69 -9.53 -1.07
CA ASP A 59 0.45 -8.30 -0.31
C ASP A 59 -1.04 -7.92 -0.26
N ASP A 60 -1.77 -8.12 -1.37
CA ASP A 60 -3.19 -7.79 -1.46
C ASP A 60 -4.06 -8.78 -0.66
N ILE A 61 -3.69 -10.06 -0.62
CA ILE A 61 -4.35 -11.07 0.24
C ILE A 61 -4.17 -10.70 1.71
N MET A 62 -2.95 -10.36 2.13
CA MET A 62 -2.69 -9.96 3.52
C MET A 62 -3.45 -8.69 3.89
N MET A 63 -3.62 -7.75 2.97
CA MET A 63 -4.45 -6.56 3.20
C MET A 63 -5.94 -6.90 3.36
N LEU A 64 -6.45 -7.84 2.56
CA LEU A 64 -7.84 -8.33 2.72
C LEU A 64 -8.03 -9.04 4.06
N VAL A 65 -7.06 -9.84 4.50
CA VAL A 65 -7.08 -10.49 5.83
C VAL A 65 -7.04 -9.44 6.94
N ALA A 66 -6.23 -8.38 6.81
CA ALA A 66 -6.25 -7.28 7.76
C ALA A 66 -7.63 -6.60 7.81
N MET A 67 -8.29 -6.41 6.65
CA MET A 67 -9.62 -5.82 6.58
C MET A 67 -10.70 -6.70 7.23
N THR A 68 -10.65 -8.02 7.05
CA THR A 68 -11.63 -8.92 7.70
C THR A 68 -11.45 -8.94 9.22
N LEU A 69 -10.20 -8.89 9.71
CA LEU A 69 -9.92 -8.75 11.14
C LEU A 69 -10.38 -7.39 11.68
N ASN A 70 -10.19 -6.31 10.90
CA ASN A 70 -10.68 -4.97 11.25
C ASN A 70 -12.21 -4.92 11.35
N LEU A 71 -12.92 -5.70 10.53
CA LEU A 71 -14.37 -5.83 10.63
C LEU A 71 -14.76 -6.52 11.96
N GLY A 72 -14.05 -7.57 12.36
CA GLY A 72 -14.22 -8.19 13.68
C GLY A 72 -13.98 -7.21 14.82
N PHE A 73 -12.90 -6.43 14.74
CA PHE A 73 -12.60 -5.36 15.71
C PHE A 73 -13.74 -4.33 15.79
N ALA A 74 -14.26 -3.86 14.66
CA ALA A 74 -15.36 -2.91 14.61
C ALA A 74 -16.67 -3.48 15.18
N ILE A 75 -16.98 -4.75 14.90
CA ILE A 75 -18.15 -5.44 15.48
C ILE A 75 -18.02 -5.46 17.01
N CYS A 76 -16.86 -5.86 17.54
CA CYS A 76 -16.61 -5.85 18.99
C CYS A 76 -16.72 -4.44 19.59
N GLY A 77 -16.24 -3.41 18.89
CA GLY A 77 -16.36 -2.01 19.31
C GLY A 77 -17.81 -1.53 19.38
N ILE A 78 -18.62 -1.82 18.36
CA ILE A 78 -20.04 -1.42 18.30
C ILE A 78 -20.87 -2.18 19.33
N LEU A 79 -20.70 -3.51 19.44
CA LEU A 79 -21.38 -4.30 20.46
C LEU A 79 -20.96 -3.85 21.86
N GLY A 80 -19.66 -3.70 22.09
CA GLY A 80 -19.12 -3.23 23.35
C GLY A 80 -19.71 -1.88 23.78
N ALA A 81 -19.77 -0.91 22.87
CA ALA A 81 -20.39 0.39 23.11
C ALA A 81 -21.88 0.26 23.46
N LYS A 82 -22.63 -0.60 22.76
CA LYS A 82 -24.05 -0.88 23.04
C LYS A 82 -24.26 -1.49 24.43
N TYR A 83 -23.37 -2.36 24.88
CA TYR A 83 -23.43 -3.01 26.20
C TYR A 83 -22.79 -2.19 27.34
N GLY A 84 -22.42 -0.93 27.09
CA GLY A 84 -22.00 0.00 28.16
C GLY A 84 -20.52 0.40 28.15
N MET A 85 -19.74 0.02 27.13
CA MET A 85 -18.40 0.57 26.96
C MET A 85 -18.47 2.10 26.76
N GLY A 86 -17.71 2.85 27.56
CA GLY A 86 -17.78 4.31 27.61
C GLY A 86 -18.79 4.87 28.63
N ARG A 87 -19.55 4.02 29.34
CA ARG A 87 -20.40 4.42 30.48
C ARG A 87 -19.65 4.27 31.81
N LYS A 88 -20.14 4.95 32.85
CA LYS A 88 -19.60 4.84 34.22
C LYS A 88 -19.90 3.47 34.83
N LEU A 89 -19.10 3.04 35.82
CA LEU A 89 -19.28 1.79 36.54
C LEU A 89 -20.68 1.69 37.16
N ALA A 90 -21.24 2.83 37.59
CA ALA A 90 -22.60 2.93 38.13
C ALA A 90 -23.69 2.35 37.20
N TYR A 91 -23.51 2.42 35.88
CA TYR A 91 -24.44 1.82 34.92
C TYR A 91 -24.55 0.30 35.07
N PHE A 92 -23.45 -0.37 35.42
CA PHE A 92 -23.41 -1.83 35.56
C PHE A 92 -24.03 -2.32 36.87
N TYR A 93 -24.22 -1.46 37.87
CA TYR A 93 -25.04 -1.81 39.04
C TYR A 93 -26.52 -1.97 38.67
N ALA A 94 -27.01 -1.22 37.67
CA ALA A 94 -28.37 -1.37 37.14
C ALA A 94 -28.49 -2.56 36.18
N TYR A 95 -27.42 -2.89 35.45
CA TYR A 95 -27.41 -3.97 34.44
C TYR A 95 -26.17 -4.87 34.60
N PRO A 96 -26.14 -5.76 35.61
CA PRO A 96 -24.97 -6.58 35.91
C PRO A 96 -24.60 -7.56 34.78
N ASP A 97 -25.58 -8.04 34.00
CA ASP A 97 -25.36 -8.95 32.88
C ASP A 97 -24.59 -8.31 31.71
N HIS A 98 -24.67 -6.98 31.58
CA HIS A 98 -24.03 -6.25 30.49
C HIS A 98 -22.51 -6.12 30.69
N LEU A 99 -22.04 -6.19 31.94
CA LEU A 99 -20.62 -6.05 32.28
C LEU A 99 -19.78 -7.18 31.68
N HIS A 100 -20.27 -8.41 31.79
CA HIS A 100 -19.61 -9.59 31.24
C HIS A 100 -19.39 -9.45 29.73
N LEU A 101 -20.43 -9.07 29.01
CA LEU A 101 -20.37 -8.95 27.55
C LEU A 101 -19.50 -7.77 27.11
N ALA A 102 -19.54 -6.64 27.84
CA ALA A 102 -18.68 -5.49 27.58
C ALA A 102 -17.18 -5.83 27.77
N LEU A 103 -16.83 -6.58 28.84
CA LEU A 103 -15.47 -7.07 29.09
C LEU A 103 -15.01 -8.07 28.01
N LEU A 104 -15.87 -9.00 27.63
CA LEU A 104 -15.57 -9.97 26.58
C LEU A 104 -15.35 -9.29 25.22
N CYS A 105 -16.21 -8.34 24.84
CA CYS A 105 -16.03 -7.54 23.63
C CYS A 105 -14.76 -6.69 23.68
N TRP A 106 -14.41 -6.14 24.84
CA TRP A 106 -13.15 -5.41 25.02
C TRP A 106 -11.93 -6.32 24.80
N TRP A 107 -11.92 -7.51 25.41
CA TRP A 107 -10.84 -8.48 25.29
C TRP A 107 -10.64 -8.96 23.85
N LEU A 108 -11.74 -9.41 23.22
CA LEU A 108 -11.71 -9.82 21.81
C LEU A 108 -11.31 -8.65 20.89
N GLY A 109 -11.81 -7.45 21.18
CA GLY A 109 -11.48 -6.25 20.43
C GLY A 109 -9.98 -5.95 20.44
N GLN A 110 -9.32 -6.03 21.58
CA GLN A 110 -7.87 -5.82 21.67
C GLN A 110 -7.09 -6.86 20.86
N ILE A 111 -7.49 -8.13 20.90
CA ILE A 111 -6.87 -9.20 20.10
C ILE A 111 -7.02 -8.89 18.61
N PHE A 112 -8.24 -8.61 18.13
CA PHE A 112 -8.46 -8.30 16.72
C PHE A 112 -7.69 -7.06 16.28
N TYR A 113 -7.64 -6.00 17.10
CA TYR A 113 -6.88 -4.79 16.82
C TYR A 113 -5.39 -5.07 16.62
N VAL A 114 -4.75 -5.80 17.54
CA VAL A 114 -3.30 -6.08 17.47
C VAL A 114 -2.97 -6.90 16.23
N VAL A 115 -3.73 -7.96 15.97
CA VAL A 115 -3.51 -8.81 14.78
C VAL A 115 -3.76 -8.00 13.50
N THR A 116 -4.79 -7.16 13.47
CA THR A 116 -5.07 -6.26 12.33
C THR A 116 -3.89 -5.33 12.05
N CYS A 117 -3.38 -4.63 13.06
CA CYS A 117 -2.25 -3.70 12.91
C CYS A 117 -0.99 -4.41 12.40
N VAL A 118 -0.66 -5.58 12.96
CA VAL A 118 0.53 -6.35 12.56
C VAL A 118 0.39 -6.84 11.11
N VAL A 119 -0.74 -7.46 10.75
CA VAL A 119 -0.96 -7.98 9.39
C VAL A 119 -0.99 -6.84 8.37
N ALA A 120 -1.63 -5.70 8.70
CA ALA A 120 -1.64 -4.52 7.86
C ALA A 120 -0.22 -3.98 7.62
N LYS A 121 0.59 -3.80 8.68
CA LYS A 121 1.98 -3.35 8.57
C LYS A 121 2.82 -4.30 7.71
N ILE A 122 2.68 -5.61 7.89
CA ILE A 122 3.38 -6.62 7.09
C ILE A 122 3.02 -6.50 5.60
N SER A 123 1.73 -6.37 5.26
CA SER A 123 1.29 -6.16 3.87
C SER A 123 1.93 -4.92 3.24
N ILE A 124 2.00 -3.81 3.98
CA ILE A 124 2.60 -2.56 3.50
C ILE A 124 4.11 -2.73 3.30
N MET A 125 4.80 -3.35 4.25
CA MET A 125 6.24 -3.58 4.15
C MET A 125 6.61 -4.51 3.00
N ILE A 126 5.84 -5.57 2.76
CA ILE A 126 6.02 -6.43 1.57
C ILE A 126 5.81 -5.63 0.28
N THR A 127 4.79 -4.77 0.25
CA THR A 127 4.54 -3.88 -0.89
C THR A 127 5.74 -2.95 -1.15
N LEU A 128 6.29 -2.33 -0.10
CA LEU A 128 7.45 -1.45 -0.18
C LEU A 128 8.70 -2.20 -0.61
N LEU A 129 8.92 -3.41 -0.09
CA LEU A 129 10.06 -4.26 -0.41
C LEU A 129 10.08 -4.64 -1.90
N ARG A 130 8.91 -4.86 -2.51
CA ARG A 130 8.77 -5.14 -3.94
C ARG A 130 9.14 -3.94 -4.83
N ILE A 131 9.02 -2.71 -4.31
CA ILE A 131 9.29 -1.47 -5.04
C ILE A 131 10.75 -1.03 -4.87
N THR A 132 11.33 -1.30 -3.70
CA THR A 132 12.69 -0.94 -3.37
C THR A 132 13.71 -1.78 -4.13
N ILE A 133 14.67 -1.12 -4.76
CA ILE A 133 15.79 -1.77 -5.48
C ILE A 133 17.06 -1.78 -4.61
N ASP A 134 17.21 -0.78 -3.74
CA ASP A 134 18.38 -0.63 -2.87
C ASP A 134 18.39 -1.65 -1.73
N ARG A 135 19.53 -2.31 -1.54
CA ARG A 135 19.74 -3.30 -0.48
C ARG A 135 19.66 -2.69 0.91
N VAL A 136 20.12 -1.44 1.10
CA VAL A 136 20.09 -0.79 2.42
C VAL A 136 18.65 -0.57 2.88
N HIS A 137 17.81 -0.01 2.00
CA HIS A 137 16.39 0.19 2.27
C HIS A 137 15.64 -1.14 2.48
N ALA A 138 16.02 -2.20 1.76
CA ALA A 138 15.46 -3.53 1.97
C ALA A 138 15.81 -4.10 3.37
N TRP A 139 17.05 -3.97 3.83
CA TRP A 139 17.46 -4.38 5.18
C TRP A 139 16.71 -3.62 6.28
N ILE A 140 16.51 -2.31 6.11
CA ILE A 140 15.71 -1.50 7.04
C ILE A 140 14.27 -2.01 7.10
N LEU A 141 13.67 -2.35 5.95
CA LEU A 141 12.32 -2.92 5.90
C LEU A 141 12.23 -4.27 6.60
N TYR A 142 13.19 -5.17 6.41
CA TYR A 142 13.22 -6.46 7.11
C TYR A 142 13.38 -6.28 8.63
N ALA A 143 14.26 -5.37 9.05
CA ALA A 143 14.44 -5.04 10.46
C ALA A 143 13.14 -4.50 11.06
N ALA A 144 12.51 -3.54 10.40
CA ALA A 144 11.25 -2.95 10.86
C ALA A 144 10.08 -3.94 10.83
N MET A 145 10.04 -4.87 9.87
CA MET A 145 9.07 -5.96 9.82
C MET A 145 9.25 -6.90 11.01
N SER A 146 10.49 -7.33 11.27
CA SER A 146 10.80 -8.19 12.42
C SER A 146 10.44 -7.54 13.75
N LEU A 147 10.71 -6.24 13.88
CA LEU A 147 10.37 -5.45 15.07
C LEU A 147 8.85 -5.35 15.26
N ALA A 148 8.11 -5.01 14.21
CA ALA A 148 6.65 -4.90 14.26
C ALA A 148 6.00 -6.24 14.65
N THR A 149 6.45 -7.34 14.05
CA THR A 149 5.95 -8.67 14.36
C THR A 149 6.32 -9.09 15.77
N ALA A 150 7.57 -8.91 16.21
CA ALA A 150 8.00 -9.28 17.56
C ALA A 150 7.21 -8.54 18.64
N VAL A 151 7.12 -7.21 18.53
CA VAL A 151 6.38 -6.38 19.50
C VAL A 151 4.89 -6.72 19.51
N GLY A 152 4.29 -6.92 18.32
CA GLY A 152 2.88 -7.31 18.22
C GLY A 152 2.59 -8.69 18.80
N VAL A 153 3.46 -9.68 18.57
CA VAL A 153 3.31 -11.03 19.12
C VAL A 153 3.45 -11.03 20.65
N ILE A 154 4.42 -10.30 21.19
CA ILE A 154 4.58 -10.14 22.66
C ILE A 154 3.31 -9.55 23.27
N PHE A 155 2.80 -8.47 22.68
CA PHE A 155 1.60 -7.80 23.17
C PHE A 155 0.32 -8.66 23.02
N LEU A 156 0.23 -9.44 21.95
CA LEU A 156 -0.86 -10.41 21.72
C LEU A 156 -0.88 -11.48 22.82
N PHE A 157 0.24 -12.14 23.07
CA PHE A 157 0.35 -13.16 24.12
C PHE A 157 0.06 -12.58 25.49
N PHE A 158 0.58 -11.38 25.76
CA PHE A 158 0.29 -10.69 27.01
C PHE A 158 -1.21 -10.43 27.19
N THR A 159 -1.89 -9.94 26.15
CA THR A 159 -3.34 -9.65 26.19
C THR A 159 -4.18 -10.92 26.39
N ILE A 160 -3.77 -12.04 25.78
CA ILE A 160 -4.44 -13.33 25.95
C ILE A 160 -4.26 -13.86 27.38
N PHE A 161 -3.04 -13.78 27.92
CA PHE A 161 -2.67 -14.38 29.21
C PHE A 161 -2.59 -13.37 30.37
N GLN A 162 -3.27 -12.23 30.26
CA GLN A 162 -3.23 -11.18 31.28
C GLN A 162 -3.92 -11.57 32.60
N CYS A 163 -4.77 -12.61 32.61
CA CYS A 163 -5.43 -13.11 33.80
C CYS A 163 -5.32 -14.64 33.89
N HIS A 164 -5.26 -15.15 35.12
CA HIS A 164 -5.24 -16.57 35.41
C HIS A 164 -6.39 -16.94 36.36
N PRO A 165 -7.35 -17.79 35.94
CA PRO A 165 -7.55 -18.29 34.57
C PRO A 165 -7.98 -17.17 33.60
N VAL A 166 -7.82 -17.37 32.28
CA VAL A 166 -8.13 -16.34 31.27
C VAL A 166 -9.58 -15.87 31.36
N GLU A 167 -10.49 -16.79 31.68
CA GLU A 167 -11.92 -16.52 31.87
C GLU A 167 -12.24 -15.55 33.01
N TYR A 168 -11.31 -15.40 33.97
CA TYR A 168 -11.46 -14.43 35.04
C TYR A 168 -11.56 -12.99 34.53
N PHE A 169 -11.02 -12.69 33.33
CA PHE A 169 -11.09 -11.35 32.78
C PHE A 169 -12.52 -10.87 32.53
N TRP A 170 -13.41 -11.74 32.03
CA TRP A 170 -14.81 -11.40 31.72
C TRP A 170 -15.80 -11.90 32.77
N ASN A 171 -15.44 -12.89 33.60
CA ASN A 171 -16.28 -13.46 34.66
C ASN A 171 -16.01 -12.86 36.06
N GLN A 172 -15.57 -11.59 36.14
CA GLN A 172 -15.19 -10.96 37.42
C GLN A 172 -16.34 -10.90 38.45
N ASN A 173 -17.60 -10.92 38.01
CA ASN A 173 -18.77 -10.80 38.88
C ASN A 173 -19.42 -12.15 39.24
N SER A 174 -18.93 -13.27 38.69
CA SER A 174 -19.47 -14.59 39.01
C SER A 174 -18.78 -15.14 40.26
N GLN A 175 -19.56 -15.44 41.30
CA GLN A 175 -19.10 -16.13 42.52
C GLN A 175 -18.35 -17.45 42.23
N ALA A 176 -18.53 -18.03 41.04
CA ALA A 176 -17.82 -19.25 40.62
C ALA A 176 -16.31 -19.04 40.37
N THR A 177 -15.83 -17.81 40.19
CA THR A 177 -14.43 -17.51 39.81
C THR A 177 -13.65 -16.78 40.91
N SER A 178 -13.96 -17.01 42.19
CA SER A 178 -13.32 -16.33 43.33
C SER A 178 -11.82 -16.59 43.50
N HIS A 179 -11.21 -17.48 42.70
CA HIS A 179 -9.79 -17.84 42.75
C HIS A 179 -9.03 -17.45 41.48
N GLY A 180 -9.28 -16.26 40.94
CA GLY A 180 -8.54 -15.71 39.80
C GLY A 180 -7.74 -14.46 40.16
N SER A 181 -6.61 -14.26 39.49
CA SER A 181 -5.81 -13.03 39.61
C SER A 181 -5.40 -12.53 38.22
N CYS A 182 -5.42 -11.21 38.04
CA CYS A 182 -4.90 -10.55 36.85
C CYS A 182 -3.54 -9.91 37.15
N VAL A 183 -2.73 -9.78 36.11
CA VAL A 183 -1.41 -9.13 36.19
C VAL A 183 -1.55 -7.70 36.73
N GLU A 184 -0.57 -7.27 37.53
CA GLU A 184 -0.55 -5.93 38.12
C GLU A 184 -0.65 -4.85 37.04
N LYS A 185 -1.46 -3.82 37.30
CA LYS A 185 -1.71 -2.70 36.38
C LYS A 185 -0.41 -2.03 35.90
N LYS A 186 0.64 -1.97 36.74
CA LYS A 186 1.95 -1.39 36.37
C LYS A 186 2.64 -2.15 35.24
N THR A 187 2.58 -3.48 35.27
CA THR A 187 3.15 -4.33 34.21
C THR A 187 2.39 -4.16 32.90
N LEU A 188 1.05 -4.06 32.96
CA LEU A 188 0.21 -3.75 31.81
C LEU A 188 0.62 -2.43 31.16
N ILE A 189 0.80 -1.37 31.97
CA ILE A 189 1.24 -0.06 31.50
C ILE A 189 2.61 -0.15 30.80
N GLY A 190 3.57 -0.86 31.39
CA GLY A 190 4.91 -1.02 30.82
C GLY A 190 4.88 -1.72 29.46
N ILE A 191 4.09 -2.78 29.32
CA ILE A 191 3.98 -3.54 28.06
C ILE A 191 3.22 -2.74 26.99
N ALA A 192 2.16 -2.01 27.37
CA ALA A 192 1.47 -1.10 26.47
C ALA A 192 2.40 0.04 25.99
N TYR A 193 3.27 0.56 26.84
CA TYR A 193 4.27 1.56 26.46
C TYR A 193 5.27 1.00 25.44
N LEU A 194 5.80 -0.21 25.69
CA LEU A 194 6.67 -0.91 24.75
C LEU A 194 6.00 -1.09 23.38
N TYR A 195 4.73 -1.52 23.37
CA TYR A 195 3.95 -1.66 22.15
C TYR A 195 3.77 -0.33 21.42
N SER A 196 3.35 0.72 22.11
CA SER A 196 3.14 2.04 21.51
C SER A 196 4.42 2.64 20.92
N VAL A 197 5.55 2.53 21.61
CA VAL A 197 6.85 3.01 21.09
C VAL A 197 7.26 2.21 19.86
N GLY A 198 7.17 0.87 19.91
CA GLY A 198 7.48 0.02 18.75
C GLY A 198 6.57 0.29 17.55
N ALA A 199 5.27 0.48 17.78
CA ALA A 199 4.31 0.85 16.75
C ALA A 199 4.64 2.21 16.12
N ALA A 200 4.93 3.24 16.93
CA ALA A 200 5.29 4.56 16.43
C ALA A 200 6.60 4.55 15.60
N VAL A 201 7.63 3.85 16.08
CA VAL A 201 8.91 3.71 15.35
C VAL A 201 8.71 3.01 14.00
N THR A 202 7.90 1.94 13.97
CA THR A 202 7.62 1.22 12.73
C THR A 202 6.78 2.05 11.76
N ASP A 203 5.80 2.82 12.23
CA ASP A 203 4.99 3.71 11.38
C ASP A 203 5.80 4.85 10.77
N LEU A 204 6.65 5.50 11.56
CA LEU A 204 7.58 6.51 11.06
C LEU A 204 8.53 5.93 10.02
N THR A 205 9.02 4.71 10.24
CA THR A 205 9.91 4.02 9.30
C THR A 205 9.20 3.74 7.97
N ILE A 206 7.98 3.18 8.01
CA ILE A 206 7.16 2.90 6.82
C ILE A 206 6.82 4.19 6.07
N GLY A 207 6.51 5.28 6.79
CA GLY A 207 6.14 6.57 6.21
C GLY A 207 7.32 7.32 5.58
N LEU A 208 8.51 7.26 6.21
CA LEU A 208 9.70 7.97 5.75
C LEU A 208 10.39 7.25 4.59
N LEU A 209 10.33 5.92 4.54
CA LEU A 209 10.99 5.13 3.49
C LEU A 209 10.64 5.55 2.05
N PRO A 210 9.35 5.70 1.66
CA PRO A 210 9.03 6.17 0.32
C PRO A 210 9.56 7.58 0.06
N VAL A 211 9.66 8.45 1.08
CA VAL A 211 10.24 9.80 0.92
C VAL A 211 11.73 9.70 0.59
N ALA A 212 12.46 8.89 1.36
CA ALA A 212 13.90 8.69 1.18
C ALA A 212 14.22 8.11 -0.20
N LEU A 213 13.45 7.12 -0.67
CA LEU A 213 13.65 6.48 -1.98
C LEU A 213 13.54 7.47 -3.17
N ILE A 214 12.85 8.59 -2.99
CA ILE A 214 12.48 9.51 -4.09
C ILE A 214 13.20 10.85 -3.97
N TRP A 215 13.90 11.10 -2.86
CA TRP A 215 14.50 12.40 -2.56
C TRP A 215 15.49 12.86 -3.64
N ASP A 216 16.29 11.92 -4.18
CA ASP A 216 17.29 12.22 -5.20
C ASP A 216 16.74 12.19 -6.63
N LEU A 217 15.48 11.81 -6.81
CA LEU A 217 14.87 11.68 -8.13
C LEU A 217 14.08 12.95 -8.49
N ARG A 218 14.52 13.67 -9.54
CA ARG A 218 13.85 14.88 -10.06
C ARG A 218 12.43 14.56 -10.55
N MET A 219 11.46 14.54 -9.64
CA MET A 219 10.07 14.18 -9.91
C MET A 219 9.15 15.40 -10.08
N ASN A 220 8.08 15.18 -10.83
CA ASN A 220 7.01 16.17 -11.03
C ASN A 220 6.32 16.54 -9.72
N ARG A 221 5.92 17.82 -9.58
CA ARG A 221 5.22 18.37 -8.40
C ARG A 221 4.03 17.53 -7.91
N ARG A 222 3.36 16.79 -8.81
CA ARG A 222 2.22 15.92 -8.49
C ARG A 222 2.62 14.65 -7.73
N THR A 223 3.76 14.05 -8.04
CA THR A 223 4.26 12.89 -7.29
C THR A 223 4.71 13.33 -5.90
N LYS A 224 5.32 14.52 -5.80
CA LYS A 224 5.63 15.15 -4.51
C LYS A 224 4.38 15.35 -3.63
N ALA A 225 3.26 15.75 -4.22
CA ALA A 225 1.98 15.87 -3.50
C ALA A 225 1.42 14.52 -3.02
N ALA A 226 1.49 13.47 -3.84
CA ALA A 226 1.04 12.13 -3.43
C ALA A 226 1.88 11.55 -2.27
N ILE A 227 3.21 11.74 -2.32
CA ILE A 227 4.12 11.35 -1.24
C ILE A 227 3.81 12.13 0.04
N ALA A 228 3.56 13.44 -0.06
CA ALA A 228 3.16 14.26 1.07
C ALA A 228 1.85 13.78 1.70
N GLY A 229 0.89 13.33 0.90
CA GLY A 229 -0.37 12.73 1.39
C GLY A 229 -0.14 11.43 2.17
N ILE A 230 0.68 10.51 1.64
CA ILE A 230 1.01 9.25 2.32
C ILE A 230 1.76 9.52 3.64
N LEU A 231 2.73 10.43 3.61
CA LEU A 231 3.47 10.84 4.81
C LEU A 231 2.53 11.48 5.84
N GLY A 232 1.61 12.34 5.40
CA GLY A 232 0.61 12.97 6.28
C GLY A 232 -0.26 11.95 7.00
N ILE A 233 -0.74 10.93 6.30
CA ILE A 233 -1.54 9.86 6.92
C ILE A 233 -0.69 9.01 7.88
N GLY A 234 0.57 8.72 7.53
CA GLY A 234 1.50 8.03 8.42
C GLY A 234 1.80 8.82 9.70
N CYS A 235 1.95 10.14 9.59
CA CYS A 235 2.11 11.04 10.74
C CYS A 235 0.85 11.07 11.62
N LEU A 236 -0.34 11.11 11.03
CA LEU A 236 -1.60 11.05 11.77
C LEU A 236 -1.77 9.71 12.50
N ALA A 237 -1.42 8.59 11.85
CA ALA A 237 -1.44 7.26 12.49
C ALA A 237 -0.44 7.20 13.66
N SER A 238 0.78 7.70 13.46
CA SER A 238 1.81 7.76 14.52
C SER A 238 1.37 8.65 15.69
N ALA A 239 0.72 9.80 15.40
CA ALA A 239 0.18 10.68 16.41
C ALA A 239 -0.92 10.00 17.22
N ALA A 240 -1.80 9.21 16.60
CA ALA A 240 -2.82 8.44 17.29
C ALA A 240 -2.21 7.47 18.33
N VAL A 241 -1.10 6.81 17.98
CA VAL A 241 -0.36 5.92 18.89
C VAL A 241 0.26 6.69 20.06
N ILE A 242 0.86 7.86 19.80
CA ILE A 242 1.48 8.69 20.84
C ILE A 242 0.42 9.22 21.81
N VAL A 243 -0.72 9.68 21.29
CA VAL A 243 -1.81 10.20 22.12
C VAL A 243 -2.38 9.09 23.03
N ARG A 244 -2.31 7.81 22.63
CA ARG A 244 -2.74 6.68 23.48
C ARG A 244 -1.92 6.54 24.77
N ILE A 245 -0.62 6.86 24.74
CA ILE A 245 0.33 6.66 25.85
C ILE A 245 -0.14 7.27 27.19
N PRO A 246 -0.52 8.56 27.29
CA PRO A 246 -0.98 9.15 28.55
C PRO A 246 -2.28 8.54 29.09
N PHE A 247 -3.14 7.98 28.22
CA PHE A 247 -4.37 7.32 28.66
C PHE A 247 -4.11 5.93 29.24
N VAL A 248 -2.95 5.33 29.00
CA VAL A 248 -2.57 4.05 29.60
C VAL A 248 -2.44 4.15 31.13
N HIS A 249 -2.14 5.33 31.68
CA HIS A 249 -2.16 5.52 33.14
C HIS A 249 -3.58 5.42 33.75
N ARG A 250 -4.63 5.68 32.96
CA ARG A 250 -6.02 5.61 33.42
C ARG A 250 -6.55 4.18 33.60
N TYR A 251 -5.77 3.15 33.26
CA TYR A 251 -6.07 1.76 33.64
C TYR A 251 -6.13 1.59 35.18
N GLN A 252 -5.54 2.51 35.94
CA GLN A 252 -5.54 2.49 37.40
C GLN A 252 -6.86 2.93 38.02
N ASP A 253 -7.69 3.67 37.28
CA ASP A 253 -8.92 4.26 37.79
C ASP A 253 -10.02 3.22 38.02
N THR A 254 -10.88 3.48 39.00
CA THR A 254 -12.07 2.67 39.32
C THR A 254 -13.08 2.66 38.16
N GLU A 255 -13.06 3.70 37.33
CA GLU A 255 -13.96 3.93 36.21
C GLU A 255 -13.36 3.45 34.87
N PHE A 256 -12.94 2.18 34.83
CA PHE A 256 -12.20 1.59 33.70
C PHE A 256 -12.80 1.90 32.32
N PHE A 257 -14.09 1.63 32.09
CA PHE A 257 -14.73 1.86 30.79
C PHE A 257 -14.95 3.33 30.45
N TYR A 258 -15.19 4.16 31.46
CA TYR A 258 -15.44 5.59 31.28
C TYR A 258 -14.17 6.33 30.87
N ASP A 259 -13.02 5.91 31.38
CA ASP A 259 -11.74 6.58 31.16
C ASP A 259 -10.93 5.98 30.00
N THR A 260 -11.13 4.69 29.70
CA THR A 260 -10.41 3.98 28.64
C THR A 260 -11.09 4.13 27.26
N TYR A 261 -12.22 4.85 27.17
CA TYR A 261 -12.95 5.05 25.89
C TYR A 261 -12.08 5.70 24.80
N GLN A 262 -11.17 6.62 25.19
CA GLN A 262 -10.29 7.28 24.24
C GLN A 262 -9.31 6.31 23.59
N ILE A 263 -8.83 5.31 24.34
CA ILE A 263 -7.95 4.27 23.82
C ILE A 263 -8.65 3.49 22.70
N SER A 264 -9.95 3.17 22.87
CA SER A 264 -10.74 2.51 21.83
C SER A 264 -10.90 3.39 20.58
N ILE A 265 -11.17 4.68 20.75
CA ILE A 265 -11.26 5.66 19.65
C ILE A 265 -9.93 5.73 18.88
N TRP A 266 -8.80 5.93 19.57
CA TRP A 266 -7.49 6.04 18.95
C TRP A 266 -7.06 4.73 18.27
N SER A 267 -7.45 3.57 18.82
CA SER A 267 -7.21 2.26 18.17
C SER A 267 -7.93 2.13 16.84
N ASN A 268 -9.19 2.59 16.75
CA ASN A 268 -9.95 2.61 15.50
C ASN A 268 -9.35 3.56 14.47
N VAL A 269 -8.90 4.74 14.92
CA VAL A 269 -8.20 5.71 14.07
C VAL A 269 -6.92 5.11 13.53
N GLU A 270 -6.09 4.49 14.37
CA GLU A 270 -4.83 3.87 13.98
C GLU A 270 -5.03 2.73 12.97
N ALA A 271 -5.90 1.76 13.28
CA ALA A 271 -6.17 0.63 12.39
C ALA A 271 -6.75 1.09 11.04
N GLY A 272 -7.72 2.02 11.08
CA GLY A 272 -8.35 2.57 9.88
C GLY A 272 -7.38 3.38 9.01
N LEU A 273 -6.57 4.26 9.62
CA LEU A 273 -5.56 5.03 8.90
C LEU A 273 -4.42 4.15 8.39
N GLY A 274 -3.99 3.12 9.15
CA GLY A 274 -2.97 2.17 8.73
C GLY A 274 -3.37 1.40 7.46
N ILE A 275 -4.58 0.83 7.45
CA ILE A 275 -5.12 0.13 6.26
C ILE A 275 -5.25 1.10 5.07
N THR A 276 -5.78 2.31 5.32
CA THR A 276 -5.96 3.33 4.28
C THR A 276 -4.63 3.79 3.69
N ALA A 277 -3.64 4.08 4.53
CA ALA A 277 -2.27 4.42 4.12
C ALA A 277 -1.68 3.30 3.28
N GLY A 278 -1.83 2.05 3.71
CA GLY A 278 -1.35 0.90 2.98
C GLY A 278 -1.96 0.78 1.59
N CYS A 279 -3.27 1.01 1.45
CA CYS A 279 -3.92 1.07 0.14
C CYS A 279 -3.35 2.20 -0.73
N LEU A 280 -3.14 3.39 -0.17
CA LEU A 280 -2.59 4.54 -0.89
C LEU A 280 -1.17 4.31 -1.42
N THR A 281 -0.31 3.57 -0.70
CA THR A 281 1.04 3.24 -1.20
C THR A 281 1.02 2.53 -2.57
N THR A 282 -0.04 1.80 -2.88
CA THR A 282 -0.17 1.06 -4.16
C THR A 282 -0.75 1.86 -5.31
N PHE A 283 -1.35 3.02 -5.06
CA PHE A 283 -1.88 3.87 -6.13
C PHE A 283 -0.81 4.70 -6.84
N ARG A 284 0.43 4.67 -6.36
CA ARG A 284 1.55 5.43 -6.94
C ARG A 284 1.82 5.15 -8.44
N PRO A 285 1.85 3.89 -8.92
CA PRO A 285 1.92 3.61 -10.37
C PRO A 285 0.62 3.93 -11.13
N LEU A 286 -0.54 3.95 -10.44
CA LEU A 286 -1.85 4.16 -11.07
C LEU A 286 -2.04 5.60 -11.56
N ILE A 287 -1.54 6.60 -10.85
CA ILE A 287 -1.61 8.01 -11.28
C ILE A 287 -0.91 8.20 -12.64
N ARG A 288 0.11 7.38 -12.93
CA ARG A 288 0.79 7.40 -14.22
C ARG A 288 -0.07 6.73 -15.31
N PHE A 289 -0.61 5.55 -15.03
CA PHE A 289 -1.41 4.77 -15.98
C PHE A 289 -2.77 5.42 -16.34
N LEU A 290 -3.51 5.94 -15.35
CA LEU A 290 -4.78 6.63 -15.59
C LEU A 290 -4.59 7.88 -16.45
N ARG A 291 -3.40 8.51 -16.40
CA ARG A 291 -3.10 9.69 -17.20
C ARG A 291 -2.65 9.32 -18.61
N ASP A 292 -1.83 8.30 -18.79
CA ASP A 292 -1.39 7.92 -20.13
C ASP A 292 -2.55 7.31 -20.95
N GLY A 293 -3.60 6.79 -20.28
CA GLY A 293 -4.89 6.44 -20.90
C GLY A 293 -5.88 7.61 -21.07
N SER A 294 -5.68 8.75 -20.41
CA SER A 294 -6.51 9.96 -20.57
C SER A 294 -5.80 11.11 -21.32
N SER A 295 -4.53 10.93 -21.69
CA SER A 295 -3.86 11.72 -22.71
C SER A 295 -4.13 11.15 -24.10
N VAL A 296 -5.40 11.00 -24.47
CA VAL A 296 -5.76 11.33 -25.85
C VAL A 296 -5.63 12.84 -25.90
N SER A 297 -4.46 13.33 -26.33
CA SER A 297 -4.26 14.75 -26.60
C SER A 297 -5.46 15.24 -27.44
N PRO A 298 -6.23 16.25 -26.98
CA PRO A 298 -7.13 16.93 -27.90
C PRO A 298 -6.22 17.54 -28.95
N SER A 299 -6.42 17.12 -30.20
CA SER A 299 -5.74 17.65 -31.37
C SER A 299 -5.78 19.17 -31.32
N ARG A 300 -4.66 19.78 -30.91
CA ARG A 300 -4.50 21.23 -30.88
C ARG A 300 -4.60 21.71 -32.33
N ASN A 301 -5.62 22.52 -32.60
CA ASN A 301 -5.94 23.22 -33.84
C ASN A 301 -4.88 23.09 -34.95
N ARG A 302 -5.19 22.27 -35.96
CA ARG A 302 -4.50 22.27 -37.24
C ARG A 302 -4.60 23.66 -37.86
N THR A 303 -3.47 24.36 -37.95
CA THR A 303 -3.26 25.39 -38.96
C THR A 303 -3.40 24.76 -40.35
N PRO A 304 -4.13 25.37 -41.29
CA PRO A 304 -4.25 24.85 -42.65
C PRO A 304 -2.93 25.13 -43.39
N GLY A 305 -2.11 24.11 -43.59
CA GLY A 305 -0.86 24.28 -44.33
C GLY A 305 0.18 23.16 -44.29
N SER A 306 -0.16 21.97 -43.81
CA SER A 306 0.78 20.84 -43.81
C SER A 306 0.15 19.61 -44.47
N PHE A 307 0.71 19.23 -45.62
CA PHE A 307 0.33 18.04 -46.38
C PHE A 307 0.52 16.77 -45.54
N PRO A 308 -0.45 15.86 -45.49
CA PRO A 308 -0.26 14.56 -44.86
C PRO A 308 0.60 13.69 -45.79
N LEU A 309 1.77 13.23 -45.30
CA LEU A 309 2.40 12.05 -45.91
C LEU A 309 1.45 10.86 -45.73
N SER A 310 1.05 10.32 -46.87
CA SER A 310 0.01 9.32 -47.02
C SER A 310 0.27 8.06 -46.20
N SER A 311 -0.73 7.68 -45.42
CA SER A 311 -0.97 6.30 -45.00
C SER A 311 -1.45 5.48 -46.19
N THR A 312 -0.54 4.85 -46.94
CA THR A 312 -0.94 3.82 -47.91
C THR A 312 0.14 2.76 -48.08
N VAL A 313 0.29 1.86 -47.11
CA VAL A 313 0.88 0.52 -47.35
C VAL A 313 -0.02 -0.51 -46.69
N ALA A 314 -1.22 -0.65 -47.22
CA ALA A 314 -2.11 -1.78 -46.96
C ALA A 314 -3.12 -1.95 -48.11
N GLN A 315 -2.65 -1.96 -49.36
CA GLN A 315 -3.39 -2.55 -50.49
C GLN A 315 -2.53 -2.48 -51.76
N GLY A 316 -2.45 -3.58 -52.48
CA GLY A 316 -1.93 -3.58 -53.86
C GLY A 316 -0.84 -4.60 -54.13
N PHE A 317 -1.17 -5.89 -54.04
CA PHE A 317 -0.58 -6.86 -54.97
C PHE A 317 -1.01 -6.44 -56.38
N HIS A 318 -0.15 -5.73 -57.11
CA HIS A 318 -0.25 -5.60 -58.56
C HIS A 318 1.12 -5.79 -59.18
N ARG A 319 1.22 -6.82 -60.03
CA ARG A 319 2.36 -7.15 -60.88
C ARG A 319 2.80 -5.91 -61.67
N SER A 320 4.02 -5.42 -61.45
CA SER A 320 4.63 -4.45 -62.36
C SER A 320 5.37 -5.20 -63.47
N SER A 321 4.87 -5.00 -64.67
CA SER A 321 5.44 -5.40 -65.94
C SER A 321 6.85 -4.84 -66.15
N ARG A 322 7.69 -5.68 -66.77
CA ARG A 322 9.01 -5.41 -67.36
C ARG A 322 9.07 -4.04 -68.05
N SER A 323 9.81 -3.09 -67.48
CA SER A 323 10.29 -1.89 -68.20
C SER A 323 11.70 -2.11 -68.73
N LYS A 324 11.90 -1.61 -69.95
CA LYS A 324 13.11 -1.73 -70.77
C LYS A 324 14.26 -0.91 -70.20
N MET A 325 15.46 -1.41 -70.49
CA MET A 325 16.74 -0.71 -70.53
C MET A 325 16.58 0.73 -71.05
N GLY A 326 17.01 1.71 -70.26
CA GLY A 326 17.07 3.11 -70.61
C GLY A 326 18.22 3.76 -69.84
N ASP A 327 19.26 4.05 -70.61
CA ASP A 327 20.37 5.01 -70.49
C ASP A 327 21.00 5.40 -69.13
N ARG A 328 22.33 5.53 -69.18
CA ARG A 328 23.17 6.16 -68.15
C ARG A 328 23.02 7.67 -68.30
N ASP A 329 22.43 8.35 -67.32
CA ASP A 329 22.75 9.73 -66.89
C ASP A 329 21.67 10.29 -65.93
N ASP A 330 21.46 9.64 -64.77
CA ASP A 330 20.56 10.17 -63.74
C ASP A 330 21.02 9.75 -62.32
N VAL A 331 22.19 10.27 -61.90
CA VAL A 331 22.80 9.98 -60.58
C VAL A 331 22.81 11.20 -59.63
N ASP A 332 22.20 12.33 -60.00
CA ASP A 332 22.39 13.60 -59.27
C ASP A 332 21.20 14.11 -58.47
N HIS A 333 20.31 13.23 -57.98
CA HIS A 333 19.29 13.62 -57.00
C HIS A 333 19.21 12.68 -55.79
N VAL A 334 20.34 12.51 -55.10
CA VAL A 334 20.33 12.11 -53.70
C VAL A 334 20.23 13.38 -52.85
N TRP A 335 19.12 13.47 -52.11
CA TRP A 335 18.80 14.50 -51.13
C TRP A 335 20.01 14.88 -50.25
N THR A 336 20.59 16.06 -50.49
CA THR A 336 21.48 16.72 -49.53
C THR A 336 20.63 17.68 -48.70
N GLY A 337 20.26 17.24 -47.49
CA GLY A 337 19.70 18.14 -46.49
C GLY A 337 20.77 19.16 -46.08
N THR A 338 20.50 20.43 -46.37
CA THR A 338 21.30 21.58 -45.97
C THR A 338 21.03 21.98 -44.52
N ASP A 339 22.14 22.20 -43.83
CA ASP A 339 22.45 23.14 -42.76
C ASP A 339 21.84 23.03 -41.35
N ASN A 340 22.79 23.02 -40.42
CA ASN A 340 22.74 23.38 -39.00
C ASN A 340 21.89 22.50 -38.08
N ASP A 341 22.52 21.42 -37.61
CA ASP A 341 22.64 21.12 -36.19
C ASP A 341 23.62 19.96 -35.99
N ASP A 342 24.56 20.11 -35.05
CA ASP A 342 25.55 19.11 -34.65
C ASP A 342 24.86 17.79 -34.21
N TYR A 343 24.73 16.85 -35.12
CA TYR A 343 24.29 15.48 -34.84
C TYR A 343 25.44 14.49 -35.03
N HIS A 344 25.98 14.00 -33.92
CA HIS A 344 26.77 12.77 -33.89
C HIS A 344 25.83 11.55 -34.06
N GLY A 345 25.38 11.31 -35.29
CA GLY A 345 24.56 10.14 -35.65
C GLY A 345 25.42 9.01 -36.23
N VAL A 346 25.45 7.85 -35.57
CA VAL A 346 26.02 6.62 -36.15
C VAL A 346 24.96 5.94 -37.01
N THR A 347 25.08 6.06 -38.33
CA THR A 347 24.20 5.34 -39.27
C THR A 347 24.72 3.92 -39.46
N THR A 348 23.93 2.92 -39.05
CA THR A 348 24.24 1.50 -39.29
C THR A 348 23.37 1.00 -40.44
N THR A 349 23.97 0.75 -41.60
CA THR A 349 23.26 0.15 -42.74
C THR A 349 23.41 -1.37 -42.67
N ILE A 350 22.30 -2.10 -42.54
CA ILE A 350 22.29 -3.56 -42.59
C ILE A 350 21.91 -3.97 -44.02
N MET A 351 22.88 -4.46 -44.79
CA MET A 351 22.61 -5.11 -46.08
C MET A 351 22.42 -6.61 -45.85
N GLY A 352 21.19 -7.11 -46.07
CA GLY A 352 20.92 -8.53 -46.12
C GLY A 352 21.19 -9.07 -47.53
N SER A 353 22.16 -9.98 -47.69
CA SER A 353 22.36 -10.69 -48.95
C SER A 353 21.31 -11.81 -49.08
N GLN A 354 20.23 -11.57 -49.82
CA GLN A 354 19.40 -12.67 -50.31
C GLN A 354 20.08 -13.31 -51.52
N SER A 355 20.60 -14.53 -51.36
CA SER A 355 21.13 -15.32 -52.47
C SER A 355 19.99 -15.71 -53.40
N LEU A 356 19.91 -15.07 -54.57
CA LEU A 356 19.08 -15.51 -55.68
C LEU A 356 19.48 -16.92 -56.10
N LYS A 357 18.51 -17.85 -56.14
CA LYS A 357 18.67 -19.15 -56.81
C LYS A 357 18.81 -18.91 -58.33
N PRO A 358 19.89 -19.36 -58.99
CA PRO A 358 19.94 -19.36 -60.44
C PRO A 358 19.08 -20.52 -60.98
N THR A 359 18.08 -20.18 -61.78
CA THR A 359 17.44 -21.11 -62.71
C THR A 359 18.44 -21.52 -63.79
N SER A 360 18.49 -22.82 -64.08
CA SER A 360 19.43 -23.50 -64.98
C SER A 360 19.54 -22.86 -66.37
N SER A 361 20.77 -22.66 -66.84
CA SER A 361 21.18 -22.88 -68.23
C SER A 361 22.70 -22.91 -68.29
N SER A 362 23.23 -24.13 -68.39
CA SER A 362 24.51 -24.53 -69.00
C SER A 362 25.69 -23.56 -68.92
N GLU A 363 26.49 -23.68 -67.87
CA GLU A 363 27.96 -23.60 -67.96
C GLU A 363 28.54 -24.29 -66.72
N GLU A 364 29.25 -25.40 -66.98
CA GLU A 364 29.95 -26.19 -65.99
C GLU A 364 31.27 -25.48 -65.67
N ASP A 365 31.54 -25.21 -64.39
CA ASP A 365 32.89 -24.85 -63.96
C ASP A 365 33.41 -25.88 -62.95
N LEU A 366 34.58 -26.40 -63.30
CA LEU A 366 35.23 -27.59 -62.77
C LEU A 366 36.14 -27.23 -61.61
N ASN A 367 35.67 -27.40 -60.38
CA ASN A 367 36.59 -27.71 -59.28
C ASN A 367 35.91 -28.53 -58.19
N PRO A 368 36.39 -29.75 -57.86
CA PRO A 368 35.81 -30.57 -56.82
C PRO A 368 36.58 -30.39 -55.49
N ILE A 369 35.86 -30.63 -54.38
CA ILE A 369 36.35 -30.91 -53.00
C ILE A 369 36.62 -29.63 -52.16
N SER A 370 36.07 -29.41 -50.97
CA SER A 370 35.40 -30.27 -49.97
C SER A 370 34.28 -29.52 -49.26
N TYR A 371 33.12 -30.16 -49.15
CA TYR A 371 32.08 -29.82 -48.19
C TYR A 371 32.62 -30.01 -46.77
N ASP A 372 32.69 -28.94 -45.99
CA ASP A 372 32.39 -29.02 -44.56
C ASP A 372 31.24 -28.07 -44.25
N ASN A 373 30.15 -28.71 -43.87
CA ASN A 373 28.83 -28.13 -43.72
C ASN A 373 28.70 -27.63 -42.27
N TYR A 374 28.96 -26.35 -42.04
CA TYR A 374 28.43 -25.66 -40.86
C TYR A 374 27.85 -24.32 -41.31
N SER A 375 26.52 -24.33 -41.40
CA SER A 375 25.68 -23.15 -41.49
C SER A 375 25.99 -22.19 -40.34
N ASN A 376 26.75 -21.13 -40.60
CA ASN A 376 26.78 -19.94 -39.77
C ASN A 376 26.45 -18.73 -40.66
N HIS A 377 25.23 -18.24 -40.53
CA HIS A 377 24.81 -16.93 -41.04
C HIS A 377 25.66 -15.84 -40.37
N GLY A 378 26.77 -15.49 -41.00
CA GLY A 378 27.64 -14.41 -40.56
C GLY A 378 27.06 -13.05 -40.96
N TRP A 379 26.68 -12.24 -39.98
CA TRP A 379 26.38 -10.82 -40.20
C TRP A 379 27.70 -10.07 -40.31
N LYS A 380 27.96 -9.45 -41.47
CA LYS A 380 29.11 -8.56 -41.63
C LYS A 380 28.67 -7.14 -41.28
N VAL A 381 29.07 -6.66 -40.11
CA VAL A 381 28.83 -5.27 -39.66
C VAL A 381 30.08 -4.46 -39.99
N GLU A 382 29.97 -3.55 -40.95
CA GLU A 382 31.05 -2.63 -41.28
C GLU A 382 30.75 -1.26 -40.66
N ARG A 383 31.66 -0.76 -39.82
CA ARG A 383 31.58 0.58 -39.22
C ARG A 383 32.69 1.42 -39.83
N SER A 384 32.34 2.46 -40.58
CA SER A 384 33.30 3.47 -41.03
C SER A 384 33.18 4.72 -40.16
N VAL A 385 34.32 5.21 -39.67
CA VAL A 385 34.44 6.46 -38.91
C VAL A 385 35.24 7.43 -39.76
N ARG A 386 34.66 8.58 -40.09
CA ARG A 386 35.38 9.64 -40.80
C ARG A 386 35.87 10.66 -39.77
N VAL A 387 37.18 10.85 -39.68
CA VAL A 387 37.81 11.88 -38.83
C VAL A 387 38.34 12.95 -39.76
N SER A 388 37.83 14.17 -39.65
CA SER A 388 38.41 15.35 -40.29
C SER A 388 39.34 16.05 -39.31
N VAL A 389 40.63 16.12 -39.63
CA VAL A 389 41.59 16.97 -38.93
C VAL A 389 41.54 18.35 -39.58
N GLN A 390 41.38 19.39 -38.77
CA GLN A 390 41.34 20.77 -39.22
C GLN A 390 42.73 21.37 -38.97
N ASP A 391 43.50 21.59 -40.03
CA ASP A 391 44.79 22.27 -39.93
C ASP A 391 44.57 23.77 -39.65
N SER A 392 45.38 24.27 -38.71
CA SER A 392 45.25 25.55 -37.98
C SER A 392 45.28 26.80 -38.83
#